data_AF-A0A7S4LN26-F1
#
_entry.id   AF-A0A7S4LN26-F1
#
_cell.length_a   1.000
_cell.length_b   1.000
_cell.length_c   1.000
_cell.angle_alpha   90.00
_cell.angle_beta   90.00
_cell.angle_gamma   90.00
#
_symmetry.space_group_name_H-M   'P 1'
#
loop_
_entity.id
_entity.type
_entity.pdbx_description
1 polymer ?
#
loop_
_entity_poly.entity_id
_entity_poly.type
_entity_poly.pdbx_seq_one_letter_code
_entity_poly.pdbx_strand_id
1 'polypeptide(L)'
;TYSQCPVSEWIDPDTPPEACERRVDLNGDEMELVFSDEFNVDGRTFQDGDDPLWTALMGFPQTNSQVNAYTDHPEYATTANGKLRLKSTHRKSRIEFQNSTHGWNRVERTFITSMIQGWNKFCFTEGFFEISTKFPGAGSQPGLWPAAWIFGNLGRATVLNTTEKLWPWSYDHCPADEDNEANQDVPNQQRINACQGPEETAKYGLNPYQGRGAIEIDVIETMPGTFKYDYHKYKVATNHCHPVPEKTLRRIMPGLPFVATSLQLAPGMPMWADERPDEWRAGDKDNCYPEDWSYQWYPPLEPGPHDGTTYGTAYNSTVNIDFWGEHFKNPMTGIDMQTDAVSALNELPDDSFTAFNNYTMEWKTGPTGHMQFARNGLKQFFIDSRMVEKKMRISRNGTYVGMMYGRIIPQEPSYLILNTDMSTRWGWPPCYPGKHCSCCLDCHNPSCLECYYTGADGQALKYFNHRTWFKELCQSLPQHYEIDHIRLYQRKNATRVGCNPKDYPTEGWIESHRDQYILPFQDEPLRPVLAGGRACEADADCGDGVRGPDSGGTCIDGVCQCHAGWTGPLCRARQIGASAVCRPLEEAAIGGGTCDTSAGPSTCGYHLKRGHCVRIIRDYYAPGMTVEDER
;
A
#
# COMPACT_ATOMS: atom_id res chain seq x y z
N THR A 1 17.86 1.91 -34.67
CA THR A 1 18.42 2.90 -33.73
C THR A 1 17.65 2.75 -32.45
N TYR A 2 18.26 2.18 -31.40
CA TYR A 2 17.62 2.11 -30.09
C TYR A 2 17.31 3.54 -29.63
N SER A 3 16.05 3.83 -29.31
CA SER A 3 15.68 5.11 -28.72
C SER A 3 16.37 5.23 -27.37
N GLN A 4 17.21 6.25 -27.19
CA GLN A 4 17.67 6.60 -25.86
C GLN A 4 16.47 7.05 -25.03
N CYS A 5 16.43 6.63 -23.77
CA CYS A 5 15.41 7.07 -22.82
C CYS A 5 15.34 8.60 -22.74
N PRO A 6 14.16 9.17 -22.45
CA PRO A 6 14.04 10.59 -22.16
C PRO A 6 15.03 11.00 -21.07
N VAL A 7 15.61 12.20 -21.20
CA VAL A 7 16.46 12.75 -20.14
C VAL A 7 15.57 13.22 -19.00
N SER A 8 15.51 12.45 -17.92
CA SER A 8 14.76 12.75 -16.70
C SER A 8 15.58 12.32 -15.49
N GLU A 9 15.48 13.07 -14.39
CA GLU A 9 16.09 12.66 -13.13
C GLU A 9 15.42 11.40 -12.55
N TRP A 10 14.13 11.21 -12.86
CA TRP A 10 13.29 10.11 -12.36
C TRP A 10 13.46 8.79 -13.11
N ILE A 11 14.24 8.79 -14.20
CA ILE A 11 14.56 7.58 -14.96
C ILE A 11 15.92 7.05 -14.48
N ASP A 12 15.94 5.79 -14.06
CA ASP A 12 17.17 5.09 -13.69
C ASP A 12 18.11 4.97 -14.92
N PRO A 13 19.40 5.35 -14.82
CA PRO A 13 20.37 5.21 -15.90
C PRO A 13 20.60 3.77 -16.35
N ASP A 14 20.24 2.79 -15.51
CA ASP A 14 20.35 1.37 -15.85
C ASP A 14 19.08 0.86 -16.56
N THR A 15 18.07 1.72 -16.78
CA THR A 15 16.88 1.36 -17.52
C THR A 15 17.25 0.96 -18.94
N PRO A 16 16.83 -0.24 -19.39
CA PRO A 16 17.26 -0.75 -20.66
C PRO A 16 16.54 -0.01 -21.81
N PRO A 17 17.18 0.19 -22.98
CA PRO A 17 16.62 0.99 -24.07
C PRO A 17 15.26 0.53 -24.57
N GLU A 18 14.98 -0.79 -24.54
CA GLU A 18 13.70 -1.37 -24.91
C GLU A 18 12.54 -0.91 -24.01
N ALA A 19 12.82 -0.58 -22.74
CA ALA A 19 11.82 -0.02 -21.85
C ALA A 19 11.39 1.38 -22.33
N CYS A 20 12.24 2.08 -23.08
CA CYS A 20 11.99 3.42 -23.60
C CYS A 20 11.44 3.42 -25.02
N GLU A 21 11.12 2.25 -25.57
CA GLU A 21 10.43 2.14 -26.86
C GLU A 21 9.00 2.66 -26.76
N ARG A 22 8.45 3.05 -27.92
CA ARG A 22 7.10 3.59 -28.05
C ARG A 22 6.06 2.60 -27.51
N ARG A 23 5.30 3.03 -26.50
CA ARG A 23 4.10 2.34 -26.00
C ARG A 23 2.83 3.11 -26.37
N VAL A 24 1.70 2.41 -26.41
CA VAL A 24 0.37 3.00 -26.58
C VAL A 24 -0.56 2.50 -25.48
N ASP A 25 -1.41 3.39 -24.97
CA ASP A 25 -2.45 3.02 -23.99
C ASP A 25 -3.63 2.33 -24.69
N LEU A 26 -4.65 1.89 -23.93
CA LEU A 26 -5.85 1.25 -24.48
C LEU A 26 -6.66 2.12 -25.46
N ASN A 27 -6.46 3.45 -25.45
CA ASN A 27 -7.09 4.37 -26.39
C ASN A 27 -6.22 4.63 -27.63
N GLY A 28 -5.01 4.10 -27.67
CA GLY A 28 -4.03 4.32 -28.74
C GLY A 28 -3.18 5.59 -28.55
N ASP A 29 -3.24 6.24 -27.38
CA ASP A 29 -2.44 7.42 -27.08
C ASP A 29 -0.97 7.01 -26.87
N GLU A 30 -0.02 7.78 -27.42
CA GLU A 30 1.42 7.52 -27.23
C GLU A 30 1.84 7.79 -25.78
N MET A 31 2.58 6.83 -25.21
CA MET A 31 3.09 6.88 -23.84
C MET A 31 4.62 7.01 -23.84
N GLU A 32 5.15 7.76 -22.89
CA GLU A 32 6.59 7.92 -22.64
C GLU A 32 6.94 7.51 -21.20
N LEU A 33 8.14 6.92 -21.02
CA LEU A 33 8.65 6.58 -19.70
C LEU A 33 8.91 7.87 -18.92
N VAL A 34 8.39 7.97 -17.70
CA VAL A 34 8.55 9.14 -16.82
C VAL A 34 9.23 8.81 -15.50
N PHE A 35 9.22 7.55 -15.09
CA PHE A 35 9.92 7.08 -13.90
C PHE A 35 10.37 5.62 -14.06
N SER A 36 11.53 5.29 -13.51
CA SER A 36 11.99 3.93 -13.33
C SER A 36 12.96 3.79 -12.15
N ASP A 37 12.93 2.62 -11.51
CA ASP A 37 13.97 2.15 -10.60
C ASP A 37 14.26 0.68 -10.95
N GLU A 38 15.49 0.37 -11.33
CA GLU A 38 15.92 -0.98 -11.74
C GLU A 38 16.72 -1.68 -10.63
N PHE A 39 16.90 -1.02 -9.46
CA PHE A 39 17.52 -1.60 -8.26
C PHE A 39 18.92 -2.21 -8.46
N ASN A 40 19.65 -1.79 -9.49
CA ASN A 40 20.93 -2.35 -9.92
C ASN A 40 22.14 -1.94 -9.07
N VAL A 41 22.01 -0.91 -8.23
CA VAL A 41 23.06 -0.55 -7.26
C VAL A 41 22.87 -1.37 -6.00
N ASP A 42 23.72 -2.35 -5.77
CA ASP A 42 23.68 -3.20 -4.58
C ASP A 42 23.99 -2.42 -3.29
N GLY A 43 23.36 -2.83 -2.19
CA GLY A 43 23.59 -2.31 -0.85
C GLY A 43 22.92 -0.96 -0.57
N ARG A 44 21.92 -0.54 -1.37
CA ARG A 44 21.08 0.62 -1.00
C ARG A 44 20.39 0.33 0.33
N THR A 45 20.31 1.34 1.17
CA THR A 45 19.57 1.31 2.43
C THR A 45 18.38 2.24 2.30
N PHE A 46 17.31 1.92 3.01
CA PHE A 46 16.04 2.64 2.88
C PHE A 46 15.57 3.24 4.20
N GLN A 47 16.44 3.36 5.20
CA GLN A 47 16.07 4.08 6.43
C GLN A 47 15.65 5.51 6.08
N ASP A 48 14.85 6.12 6.95
CA ASP A 48 14.41 7.49 6.73
C ASP A 48 15.62 8.45 6.66
N GLY A 49 15.78 9.10 5.50
CA GLY A 49 16.95 9.92 5.16
C GLY A 49 18.02 9.22 4.30
N ASP A 50 17.89 7.94 3.97
CA ASP A 50 18.94 7.21 3.23
C ASP A 50 18.79 7.27 1.71
N ASP A 51 17.55 7.26 1.22
CA ASP A 51 17.25 7.14 -0.20
C ASP A 51 16.22 8.21 -0.61
N PRO A 52 16.36 8.87 -1.78
CA PRO A 52 15.45 9.93 -2.20
C PRO A 52 14.14 9.43 -2.79
N LEU A 53 14.01 8.15 -3.15
CA LEU A 53 12.80 7.56 -3.72
C LEU A 53 12.00 6.79 -2.68
N TRP A 54 12.68 6.03 -1.82
CA TRP A 54 12.04 5.07 -0.95
C TRP A 54 12.34 5.33 0.52
N THR A 55 11.36 5.12 1.40
CA THR A 55 11.55 5.04 2.85
C THR A 55 10.97 3.73 3.36
N ALA A 56 11.80 2.92 4.00
CA ALA A 56 11.40 1.79 4.81
C ALA A 56 10.83 2.27 6.14
N LEU A 57 9.77 1.61 6.60
CA LEU A 57 9.07 1.98 7.82
C LEU A 57 9.39 1.00 8.94
N MET A 58 9.63 1.55 10.13
CA MET A 58 9.43 0.80 11.36
C MET A 58 7.96 0.92 11.76
N GLY A 59 7.32 -0.18 12.13
CA GLY A 59 5.87 -0.12 12.37
C GLY A 59 5.31 -1.35 13.06
N PHE A 60 4.34 -1.12 13.94
CA PHE A 60 3.55 -2.16 14.58
C PHE A 60 2.09 -1.97 14.16
N PRO A 61 1.75 -2.32 12.91
CA PRO A 61 0.42 -2.07 12.38
C PRO A 61 -0.62 -2.82 13.22
N GLN A 62 -1.73 -2.15 13.51
CA GLN A 62 -2.79 -2.65 14.41
C GLN A 62 -4.05 -3.11 13.67
N THR A 63 -4.13 -2.80 12.38
CA THR A 63 -5.24 -3.17 11.51
C THR A 63 -5.06 -4.59 10.99
N ASN A 64 -6.12 -5.17 10.43
CA ASN A 64 -6.11 -6.47 9.74
C ASN A 64 -5.62 -7.66 10.58
N SER A 65 -5.58 -7.56 11.92
CA SER A 65 -5.03 -8.62 12.80
C SER A 65 -3.64 -9.10 12.36
N GLN A 66 -2.79 -8.17 11.94
CA GLN A 66 -1.42 -8.42 11.53
C GLN A 66 -0.56 -8.92 12.70
N VAL A 67 0.34 -9.85 12.39
CA VAL A 67 1.22 -10.54 13.35
C VAL A 67 2.70 -10.26 13.12
N ASN A 68 3.03 -9.51 12.06
CA ASN A 68 4.35 -8.96 11.78
C ASN A 68 4.52 -7.53 12.35
N ALA A 69 5.77 -7.18 12.63
CA ALA A 69 6.24 -5.80 12.69
C ALA A 69 7.00 -5.47 11.40
N TYR A 70 6.95 -4.21 10.97
CA TYR A 70 7.86 -3.69 9.97
C TYR A 70 9.12 -3.13 10.63
N THR A 71 10.25 -3.30 9.97
CA THR A 71 11.51 -2.66 10.33
C THR A 71 12.11 -1.96 9.12
N ASP A 72 12.81 -0.86 9.39
CA ASP A 72 13.60 -0.12 8.43
C ASP A 72 15.07 -0.61 8.36
N HIS A 73 15.42 -1.64 9.14
CA HIS A 73 16.78 -2.16 9.18
C HIS A 73 17.23 -2.68 7.80
N PRO A 74 18.44 -2.31 7.31
CA PRO A 74 18.93 -2.70 5.98
C PRO A 74 18.97 -4.21 5.70
N GLU A 75 19.03 -5.05 6.73
CA GLU A 75 18.92 -6.51 6.56
C GLU A 75 17.55 -6.97 6.02
N TYR A 76 16.51 -6.15 6.21
CA TYR A 76 15.13 -6.47 5.83
C TYR A 76 14.66 -5.75 4.57
N ALA A 77 15.24 -4.61 4.23
CA ALA A 77 14.98 -3.89 2.99
C ALA A 77 16.29 -3.34 2.43
N THR A 78 16.74 -3.90 1.31
CA THR A 78 17.95 -3.48 0.61
C THR A 78 17.91 -3.91 -0.85
N THR A 79 18.84 -3.43 -1.64
CA THR A 79 19.11 -3.94 -2.99
C THR A 79 20.25 -4.94 -2.97
N ALA A 80 20.10 -6.05 -3.68
CA ALA A 80 21.19 -7.01 -3.88
C ALA A 80 20.96 -7.87 -5.13
N ASN A 81 22.02 -8.08 -5.91
CA ASN A 81 22.00 -8.82 -7.16
C ASN A 81 20.98 -8.25 -8.17
N GLY A 82 20.97 -6.92 -8.30
CA GLY A 82 20.13 -6.22 -9.29
C GLY A 82 18.65 -6.15 -8.95
N LYS A 83 18.30 -6.23 -7.66
CA LYS A 83 16.91 -6.37 -7.19
C LYS A 83 16.71 -5.69 -5.87
N LEU A 84 15.52 -5.14 -5.66
CA LEU A 84 15.02 -4.86 -4.31
C LEU A 84 14.62 -6.17 -3.63
N ARG A 85 15.04 -6.36 -2.38
CA ARG A 85 14.74 -7.55 -1.58
C ARG A 85 14.11 -7.15 -0.25
N LEU A 86 12.89 -7.64 -0.03
CA LEU A 86 12.15 -7.44 1.22
C LEU A 86 12.10 -8.78 1.98
N LYS A 87 12.82 -8.86 3.10
CA LYS A 87 13.00 -10.09 3.89
C LYS A 87 11.87 -10.26 4.92
N SER A 88 11.44 -11.50 5.11
CA SER A 88 10.54 -11.91 6.19
C SER A 88 11.22 -12.94 7.09
N THR A 89 11.10 -12.80 8.41
CA THR A 89 11.68 -13.71 9.41
C THR A 89 10.71 -14.01 10.54
N HIS A 90 10.90 -15.17 11.18
CA HIS A 90 10.32 -15.44 12.50
C HIS A 90 11.26 -14.87 13.56
N ARG A 91 10.94 -13.69 14.07
CA ARG A 91 11.66 -13.05 15.16
C ARG A 91 10.67 -12.25 15.99
N LYS A 92 10.67 -12.49 17.31
CA LYS A 92 9.84 -11.72 18.22
C LYS A 92 10.32 -10.27 18.24
N SER A 93 9.38 -9.34 18.22
CA SER A 93 9.61 -7.91 18.38
C SER A 93 8.56 -7.33 19.31
N ARG A 94 8.92 -6.25 20.00
CA ARG A 94 8.08 -5.57 20.97
C ARG A 94 8.24 -4.07 20.82
N ILE A 95 7.14 -3.36 20.96
CA ILE A 95 7.14 -1.91 21.17
C ILE A 95 6.32 -1.59 22.41
N GLU A 96 6.75 -0.57 23.15
CA GLU A 96 5.98 0.03 24.22
C GLU A 96 5.77 1.51 23.91
N PHE A 97 4.52 1.96 23.98
CA PHE A 97 4.20 3.36 23.74
C PHE A 97 3.13 3.84 24.70
N GLN A 98 3.21 5.11 25.07
CA GLN A 98 2.23 5.74 25.93
C GLN A 98 1.11 6.33 25.07
N ASN A 99 -0.15 5.96 25.33
CA ASN A 99 -1.28 6.64 24.70
C ASN A 99 -1.61 7.94 25.47
N SER A 100 -2.28 8.89 24.81
CA SER A 100 -2.74 10.17 25.36
C SER A 100 -3.62 10.05 26.61
N THR A 101 -4.12 8.86 26.92
CA THR A 101 -4.95 8.53 28.10
C THR A 101 -4.20 7.88 29.27
N HIS A 102 -2.88 8.06 29.37
CA HIS A 102 -2.03 7.74 30.56
C HIS A 102 -1.75 6.24 30.86
N GLY A 103 -1.88 5.35 29.88
CA GLY A 103 -1.43 3.95 29.98
C GLY A 103 -0.24 3.63 29.07
N TRP A 104 0.73 2.86 29.57
CA TRP A 104 1.72 2.19 28.72
C TRP A 104 1.05 1.03 27.99
N ASN A 105 1.10 1.05 26.67
CA ASN A 105 0.63 -0.04 25.82
C ASN A 105 1.83 -0.83 25.33
N ARG A 106 1.75 -2.16 25.39
CA ARG A 106 2.75 -3.08 24.88
C ARG A 106 2.15 -3.85 23.72
N VAL A 107 2.86 -3.85 22.58
CA VAL A 107 2.47 -4.63 21.41
C VAL A 107 3.63 -5.54 21.05
N GLU A 108 3.31 -6.83 20.91
CA GLU A 108 4.26 -7.84 20.47
C GLU A 108 3.87 -8.37 19.10
N ARG A 109 4.90 -8.67 18.31
CA ARG A 109 4.78 -9.29 16.99
C ARG A 109 5.77 -10.43 16.90
N THR A 110 5.38 -11.49 16.21
CA THR A 110 6.14 -12.75 16.17
C THR A 110 6.95 -12.91 14.89
N PHE A 111 6.71 -12.02 13.94
CA PHE A 111 7.42 -11.93 12.68
C PHE A 111 7.97 -10.53 12.49
N ILE A 112 9.09 -10.42 11.77
CA ILE A 112 9.61 -9.16 11.28
C ILE A 112 9.64 -9.22 9.76
N THR A 113 9.17 -8.15 9.15
CA THR A 113 9.03 -7.96 7.70
C THR A 113 9.45 -6.54 7.35
N SER A 114 9.37 -6.16 6.08
CA SER A 114 9.61 -4.78 5.66
C SER A 114 8.47 -4.24 4.81
N MET A 115 8.28 -2.93 4.94
CA MET A 115 7.46 -2.10 4.06
C MET A 115 8.32 -0.93 3.62
N ILE A 116 8.33 -0.64 2.33
CA ILE A 116 8.90 0.59 1.77
C ILE A 116 7.81 1.41 1.06
N GLN A 117 7.92 2.73 1.13
CA GLN A 117 6.98 3.64 0.47
C GLN A 117 7.68 4.84 -0.18
N GLY A 118 7.08 5.36 -1.26
CA GLY A 118 7.48 6.61 -1.92
C GLY A 118 6.76 7.87 -1.41
N TRP A 119 6.11 7.79 -0.24
CA TRP A 119 5.28 8.88 0.30
C TRP A 119 6.02 10.22 0.29
N ASN A 120 5.38 11.25 -0.26
CA ASN A 120 5.90 12.61 -0.37
C ASN A 120 7.32 12.72 -0.99
N LYS A 121 7.75 11.72 -1.77
CA LYS A 121 9.01 11.70 -2.53
C LYS A 121 8.70 11.76 -4.00
N PHE A 122 8.33 10.62 -4.58
CA PHE A 122 7.84 10.53 -5.95
C PHE A 122 6.35 10.19 -5.92
N CYS A 123 5.53 11.13 -6.41
CA CYS A 123 4.10 10.91 -6.60
C CYS A 123 3.74 11.04 -8.07
N PHE A 124 2.66 10.38 -8.45
CA PHE A 124 2.11 10.42 -9.79
C PHE A 124 0.59 10.29 -9.75
N THR A 125 -0.04 10.78 -10.80
CA THR A 125 -1.46 10.55 -11.08
C THR A 125 -1.55 10.00 -12.47
N GLU A 126 -2.35 8.95 -12.70
CA GLU A 126 -2.52 8.25 -13.98
C GLU A 126 -1.24 7.73 -14.65
N GLY A 127 -1.43 6.88 -15.66
CA GLY A 127 -0.35 6.29 -16.45
C GLY A 127 -0.44 4.77 -16.54
N PHE A 128 0.55 4.19 -17.19
CA PHE A 128 0.79 2.75 -17.23
C PHE A 128 1.89 2.43 -16.25
N PHE A 129 1.53 1.77 -15.15
CA PHE A 129 2.44 1.26 -14.13
C PHE A 129 2.83 -0.18 -14.47
N GLU A 130 4.10 -0.51 -14.31
CA GLU A 130 4.67 -1.84 -14.52
C GLU A 130 5.60 -2.18 -13.35
N ILE A 131 5.41 -3.34 -12.73
CA ILE A 131 6.30 -3.90 -11.72
C ILE A 131 6.63 -5.35 -12.09
N SER A 132 7.92 -5.68 -12.10
CA SER A 132 8.39 -7.05 -12.30
C SER A 132 8.81 -7.65 -10.98
N THR A 133 8.14 -8.72 -10.55
CA THR A 133 8.31 -9.25 -9.22
C THR A 133 8.20 -10.76 -9.13
N LYS A 134 8.88 -11.34 -8.14
CA LYS A 134 8.76 -12.73 -7.73
C LYS A 134 8.34 -12.79 -6.25
N PHE A 135 7.22 -13.45 -5.98
CA PHE A 135 6.69 -13.59 -4.62
C PHE A 135 7.58 -14.46 -3.71
N PRO A 136 7.58 -14.20 -2.39
CA PRO A 136 8.30 -15.01 -1.41
C PRO A 136 7.64 -16.38 -1.20
N GLY A 137 8.45 -17.41 -0.94
CA GLY A 137 7.96 -18.75 -0.62
C GLY A 137 7.31 -19.47 -1.81
N ALA A 138 6.63 -20.58 -1.53
CA ALA A 138 5.87 -21.34 -2.53
C ALA A 138 4.41 -20.89 -2.56
N GLY A 139 3.76 -20.92 -3.72
CA GLY A 139 2.35 -20.54 -3.84
C GLY A 139 1.40 -21.39 -3.02
N SER A 140 1.77 -22.65 -2.77
CA SER A 140 1.02 -23.56 -1.90
C SER A 140 1.19 -23.31 -0.41
N GLN A 141 2.17 -22.50 0.00
CA GLN A 141 2.53 -22.22 1.39
C GLN A 141 1.72 -21.02 1.91
N PRO A 142 0.78 -21.20 2.85
CA PRO A 142 0.10 -20.09 3.49
C PRO A 142 1.06 -19.26 4.34
N GLY A 143 0.73 -17.99 4.57
CA GLY A 143 1.41 -17.19 5.60
C GLY A 143 1.84 -15.80 5.15
N LEU A 144 2.54 -15.75 4.01
CA LEU A 144 3.19 -14.54 3.50
C LEU A 144 2.27 -13.81 2.52
N TRP A 145 2.07 -12.52 2.76
CA TRP A 145 1.19 -11.67 1.97
C TRP A 145 2.03 -10.56 1.31
N PRO A 146 2.77 -10.83 0.23
CA PRO A 146 3.36 -9.78 -0.58
C PRO A 146 2.29 -8.86 -1.17
N ALA A 147 2.57 -7.56 -1.15
CA ALA A 147 1.68 -6.56 -1.70
C ALA A 147 2.45 -5.45 -2.44
N ALA A 148 1.81 -4.92 -3.48
CA ALA A 148 2.20 -3.71 -4.19
C ALA A 148 0.93 -2.88 -4.45
N TRP A 149 0.87 -1.71 -3.84
CA TRP A 149 -0.34 -0.90 -3.80
C TRP A 149 -0.01 0.58 -3.82
N ILE A 150 -1.00 1.37 -4.23
CA ILE A 150 -0.88 2.81 -4.46
C ILE A 150 -1.81 3.53 -3.48
N PHE A 151 -1.32 4.62 -2.91
CA PHE A 151 -2.06 5.40 -1.92
C PHE A 151 -2.02 6.89 -2.22
N GLY A 152 -3.14 7.59 -2.03
CA GLY A 152 -3.21 9.04 -2.20
C GLY A 152 -2.32 9.78 -1.19
N ASN A 153 -1.53 10.75 -1.65
CA ASN A 153 -0.46 11.42 -0.88
C ASN A 153 -0.98 12.22 0.34
N LEU A 154 -2.27 12.56 0.37
CA LEU A 154 -2.91 13.16 1.55
C LEU A 154 -2.93 12.22 2.75
N GLY A 155 -2.83 10.91 2.55
CA GLY A 155 -2.62 9.95 3.63
C GLY A 155 -1.19 9.41 3.60
N ARG A 156 -0.74 8.89 4.75
CA ARG A 156 0.51 8.14 4.89
C ARG A 156 0.21 6.77 5.48
N ALA A 157 0.39 5.73 4.66
CA ALA A 157 0.21 4.34 5.05
C ALA A 157 0.92 4.01 6.36
N THR A 158 0.26 3.19 7.20
CA THR A 158 0.62 2.83 8.58
C THR A 158 0.57 3.95 9.63
N VAL A 159 0.42 5.22 9.21
CA VAL A 159 0.22 6.36 10.12
C VAL A 159 -1.27 6.67 10.21
N LEU A 160 -1.98 5.93 11.07
CA LEU A 160 -3.44 5.90 11.14
C LEU A 160 -4.11 7.28 11.32
N ASN A 161 -3.46 8.23 11.99
CA ASN A 161 -4.02 9.58 12.16
C ASN A 161 -4.20 10.33 10.82
N THR A 162 -3.41 9.97 9.81
CA THR A 162 -3.47 10.58 8.46
C THR A 162 -4.57 10.00 7.59
N THR A 163 -5.17 8.87 7.97
CA THR A 163 -6.21 8.20 7.18
C THR A 163 -7.62 8.57 7.65
N GLU A 164 -7.73 9.19 8.82
CA GLU A 164 -9.01 9.57 9.44
C GLU A 164 -9.84 10.48 8.54
N LYS A 165 -11.01 9.97 8.10
CA LYS A 165 -11.96 10.66 7.21
C LYS A 165 -11.34 11.15 5.89
N LEU A 166 -10.19 10.59 5.51
CA LEU A 166 -9.50 10.82 4.24
C LEU A 166 -9.47 9.53 3.42
N TRP A 167 -9.15 8.42 4.04
CA TRP A 167 -9.21 7.11 3.40
C TRP A 167 -10.60 6.48 3.56
N PRO A 168 -11.18 5.82 2.54
CA PRO A 168 -10.75 5.76 1.12
C PRO A 168 -11.57 6.71 0.23
N TRP A 169 -11.72 7.98 0.63
CA TRP A 169 -12.63 8.91 -0.05
C TRP A 169 -12.22 9.21 -1.48
N SER A 170 -13.14 8.98 -2.42
CA SER A 170 -13.02 9.25 -3.86
C SER A 170 -14.24 10.03 -4.35
N TYR A 171 -14.60 11.09 -3.62
CA TYR A 171 -15.87 11.79 -3.77
C TYR A 171 -15.68 13.31 -3.81
N ASP A 172 -16.32 13.96 -4.79
CA ASP A 172 -16.12 15.38 -5.12
C ASP A 172 -17.47 16.09 -5.36
N HIS A 173 -18.43 15.85 -4.45
CA HIS A 173 -19.73 16.48 -4.52
C HIS A 173 -20.15 17.09 -3.18
N CYS A 174 -20.87 18.21 -3.23
CA CYS A 174 -21.58 18.74 -2.08
C CYS A 174 -23.07 18.41 -2.22
N PRO A 175 -23.57 17.35 -1.57
CA PRO A 175 -24.99 16.98 -1.65
C PRO A 175 -25.88 18.06 -1.03
N ALA A 176 -27.10 18.19 -1.55
CA ALA A 176 -28.14 18.99 -0.93
C ALA A 176 -28.65 18.30 0.35
N ASP A 177 -29.32 19.04 1.23
CA ASP A 177 -29.79 18.51 2.53
C ASP A 177 -30.65 17.24 2.40
N GLU A 178 -31.50 17.17 1.38
CA GLU A 178 -32.36 16.01 1.09
C GLU A 178 -31.59 14.77 0.60
N ASP A 179 -30.36 14.94 0.12
CA ASP A 179 -29.49 13.88 -0.37
C ASP A 179 -28.37 13.51 0.62
N ASN A 180 -28.21 14.26 1.72
CA ASN A 180 -27.10 14.07 2.66
C ASN A 180 -27.07 12.64 3.22
N GLU A 181 -28.21 12.07 3.59
CA GLU A 181 -28.27 10.70 4.12
C GLU A 181 -27.76 9.68 3.09
N ALA A 182 -28.21 9.79 1.84
CA ALA A 182 -27.81 8.89 0.76
C ALA A 182 -26.29 8.92 0.51
N ASN A 183 -25.65 10.06 0.77
CA ASN A 183 -24.21 10.25 0.57
C ASN A 183 -23.39 10.17 1.87
N GLN A 184 -23.98 9.62 2.94
CA GLN A 184 -23.36 9.45 4.26
C GLN A 184 -22.86 10.76 4.88
N ASP A 185 -23.66 11.83 4.80
CA ASP A 185 -23.43 13.09 5.53
C ASP A 185 -22.01 13.66 5.33
N VAL A 186 -21.67 13.87 4.06
CA VAL A 186 -20.35 14.29 3.56
C VAL A 186 -19.69 15.41 4.39
N PRO A 187 -20.38 16.51 4.78
CA PRO A 187 -19.76 17.56 5.59
C PRO A 187 -19.17 17.08 6.92
N ASN A 188 -19.71 15.98 7.48
CA ASN A 188 -19.28 15.41 8.74
C ASN A 188 -18.36 14.19 8.58
N GLN A 189 -18.35 13.53 7.42
CA GLN A 189 -17.63 12.26 7.22
C GLN A 189 -16.43 12.33 6.29
N GLN A 190 -16.37 13.30 5.37
CA GLN A 190 -15.20 13.53 4.51
C GLN A 190 -14.46 14.79 4.97
N ARG A 191 -13.19 14.63 5.36
CA ARG A 191 -12.42 15.70 6.01
C ARG A 191 -12.13 16.88 5.06
N ILE A 192 -11.85 16.60 3.79
CA ILE A 192 -11.71 17.59 2.73
C ILE A 192 -12.83 17.33 1.73
N ASN A 193 -13.86 18.14 1.76
CA ASN A 193 -15.08 17.89 1.00
C ASN A 193 -15.48 19.09 0.13
N ALA A 194 -16.25 18.82 -0.92
CA ALA A 194 -16.64 19.83 -1.89
C ALA A 194 -17.64 20.87 -1.35
N CYS A 195 -18.13 20.74 -0.11
CA CYS A 195 -18.94 21.79 0.54
C CYS A 195 -18.09 22.91 1.13
N GLN A 196 -16.78 22.72 1.26
CA GLN A 196 -15.86 23.70 1.85
C GLN A 196 -15.53 24.82 0.84
N GLY A 197 -15.83 26.06 1.20
CA GLY A 197 -15.56 27.23 0.38
C GLY A 197 -14.11 27.77 0.48
N PRO A 198 -13.82 28.90 -0.19
CA PRO A 198 -12.48 29.49 -0.25
C PRO A 198 -11.88 29.85 1.11
N GLU A 199 -12.69 30.29 2.08
CA GLU A 199 -12.19 30.70 3.39
C GLU A 199 -11.59 29.51 4.17
N GLU A 200 -12.25 28.36 4.15
CA GLU A 200 -11.76 27.17 4.87
C GLU A 200 -10.54 26.56 4.15
N THR A 201 -10.64 26.39 2.83
CA THR A 201 -9.62 25.71 2.02
C THR A 201 -8.31 26.50 1.92
N ALA A 202 -8.36 27.84 1.92
CA ALA A 202 -7.18 28.69 1.89
C ALA A 202 -6.26 28.50 3.11
N LYS A 203 -6.78 28.07 4.26
CA LYS A 203 -5.99 27.79 5.48
C LYS A 203 -4.95 26.70 5.25
N TYR A 204 -5.23 25.79 4.32
CA TYR A 204 -4.44 24.59 4.03
C TYR A 204 -3.84 24.59 2.62
N GLY A 205 -4.02 25.68 1.86
CA GLY A 205 -3.58 25.75 0.46
C GLY A 205 -4.33 24.78 -0.47
N LEU A 206 -5.58 24.46 -0.14
CA LEU A 206 -6.44 23.57 -0.94
C LEU A 206 -7.30 24.38 -1.92
N ASN A 207 -7.80 23.71 -2.97
CA ASN A 207 -8.75 24.31 -3.91
C ASN A 207 -10.17 24.35 -3.28
N PRO A 208 -10.93 25.45 -3.48
CA PRO A 208 -12.28 25.55 -2.97
C PRO A 208 -13.25 24.62 -3.70
N TYR A 209 -14.25 24.11 -2.98
CA TYR A 209 -15.31 23.25 -3.50
C TYR A 209 -14.80 21.97 -4.18
N GLN A 210 -13.69 21.43 -3.66
CA GLN A 210 -13.08 20.20 -4.15
C GLN A 210 -13.01 19.16 -3.02
N GLY A 211 -13.71 18.04 -3.19
CA GLY A 211 -13.61 16.87 -2.35
C GLY A 211 -12.36 16.07 -2.67
N ARG A 212 -11.65 15.66 -1.62
CA ARG A 212 -10.33 15.02 -1.68
C ARG A 212 -10.23 13.87 -0.71
N GLY A 213 -9.23 13.02 -0.87
CA GLY A 213 -9.02 11.87 0.02
C GLY A 213 -7.68 11.17 -0.18
N ALA A 214 -7.55 10.02 0.48
CA ALA A 214 -6.42 9.12 0.34
C ALA A 214 -6.95 7.78 -0.19
N ILE A 215 -7.02 7.63 -1.51
CA ILE A 215 -7.57 6.42 -2.13
C ILE A 215 -6.53 5.32 -2.15
N GLU A 216 -6.97 4.08 -1.93
CA GLU A 216 -6.18 2.86 -2.02
C GLU A 216 -6.49 2.10 -3.31
N ILE A 217 -5.42 1.72 -4.02
CA ILE A 217 -5.46 0.90 -5.22
C ILE A 217 -4.50 -0.28 -5.03
N ASP A 218 -5.05 -1.48 -4.98
CA ASP A 218 -4.29 -2.72 -4.82
C ASP A 218 -3.98 -3.30 -6.21
N VAL A 219 -2.70 -3.23 -6.62
CA VAL A 219 -2.23 -3.85 -7.87
C VAL A 219 -1.87 -5.31 -7.60
N ILE A 220 -1.28 -5.57 -6.45
CA ILE A 220 -0.94 -6.91 -5.97
C ILE A 220 -1.35 -6.99 -4.50
N GLU A 221 -2.31 -7.87 -4.20
CA GLU A 221 -2.64 -8.29 -2.83
C GLU A 221 -2.82 -9.81 -2.82
N THR A 222 -1.75 -10.56 -2.55
CA THR A 222 -1.77 -12.02 -2.76
C THR A 222 -2.39 -12.77 -1.60
N MET A 223 -3.14 -13.84 -1.90
CA MET A 223 -3.51 -14.88 -0.94
C MET A 223 -2.86 -16.21 -1.36
N PRO A 224 -1.77 -16.66 -0.69
CA PRO A 224 -1.19 -17.96 -0.96
C PRO A 224 -1.89 -19.09 -0.21
N GLY A 225 -1.58 -20.33 -0.57
CA GLY A 225 -2.03 -21.54 0.12
C GLY A 225 -2.81 -22.51 -0.76
N THR A 226 -3.25 -23.61 -0.17
CA THR A 226 -4.14 -24.62 -0.81
C THR A 226 -5.35 -24.97 0.06
N PHE A 227 -5.59 -24.18 1.12
CA PHE A 227 -6.67 -24.42 2.07
C PHE A 227 -8.02 -23.96 1.50
N LYS A 228 -9.12 -24.48 2.06
CA LYS A 228 -10.43 -23.95 1.73
C LYS A 228 -10.61 -22.61 2.44
N TYR A 229 -10.74 -21.54 1.66
CA TYR A 229 -11.10 -20.22 2.19
C TYR A 229 -12.55 -20.27 2.69
N ASP A 230 -12.75 -20.05 3.97
CA ASP A 230 -14.07 -19.98 4.58
C ASP A 230 -14.59 -18.54 4.53
N TYR A 231 -15.25 -18.20 3.42
CA TYR A 231 -15.86 -16.91 3.18
C TYR A 231 -16.92 -16.55 4.25
N HIS A 232 -17.51 -17.55 4.92
CA HIS A 232 -18.54 -17.32 5.93
C HIS A 232 -18.01 -16.66 7.20
N LYS A 233 -16.81 -17.03 7.65
CA LYS A 233 -16.28 -16.58 8.95
C LYS A 233 -16.17 -15.05 9.07
N TYR A 234 -15.90 -14.35 7.97
CA TYR A 234 -15.59 -12.92 7.99
C TYR A 234 -16.77 -12.02 7.63
N LYS A 235 -17.73 -12.52 6.82
CA LYS A 235 -18.96 -11.80 6.48
C LYS A 235 -20.15 -12.14 7.39
N VAL A 236 -20.17 -13.33 8.01
CA VAL A 236 -21.24 -13.75 8.94
C VAL A 236 -20.99 -13.23 10.36
N ALA A 237 -19.83 -12.64 10.67
CA ALA A 237 -19.53 -12.10 11.99
C ALA A 237 -20.43 -10.90 12.39
N THR A 238 -21.02 -10.20 11.43
CA THR A 238 -22.09 -9.21 11.67
C THR A 238 -23.46 -9.86 11.96
N ASN A 239 -23.56 -11.19 11.80
CA ASN A 239 -24.76 -12.02 11.98
C ASN A 239 -25.89 -11.69 10.99
N HIS A 240 -25.51 -11.29 9.78
CA HIS A 240 -26.39 -10.62 8.82
C HIS A 240 -26.50 -11.32 7.45
N CYS A 241 -25.65 -12.30 7.14
CA CYS A 241 -25.74 -13.09 5.91
C CYS A 241 -25.85 -14.59 6.17
N HIS A 242 -26.62 -15.31 5.34
CA HIS A 242 -26.53 -16.76 5.23
C HIS A 242 -25.33 -17.19 4.38
N PRO A 243 -24.79 -18.40 4.60
CA PRO A 243 -23.75 -18.98 3.76
C PRO A 243 -24.09 -18.99 2.26
N VAL A 244 -23.26 -18.34 1.43
CA VAL A 244 -23.33 -18.47 -0.04
C VAL A 244 -23.30 -19.95 -0.44
N PRO A 245 -24.21 -20.44 -1.31
CA PRO A 245 -24.23 -21.84 -1.73
C PRO A 245 -22.91 -22.24 -2.38
N GLU A 246 -22.46 -23.47 -2.15
CA GLU A 246 -21.23 -24.02 -2.73
C GLU A 246 -21.13 -23.79 -4.25
N LYS A 247 -22.24 -23.88 -4.98
CA LYS A 247 -22.28 -23.61 -6.43
C LYS A 247 -21.95 -22.15 -6.76
N THR A 248 -22.47 -21.21 -5.97
CA THR A 248 -22.21 -19.77 -6.12
C THR A 248 -20.81 -19.43 -5.64
N LEU A 249 -20.35 -20.03 -4.54
CA LEU A 249 -19.00 -19.87 -4.01
C LEU A 249 -17.95 -20.23 -5.08
N ARG A 250 -18.11 -21.36 -5.78
CA ARG A 250 -17.22 -21.77 -6.88
C ARG A 250 -17.20 -20.83 -8.08
N ARG A 251 -18.19 -19.95 -8.21
CA ARG A 251 -18.27 -18.95 -9.29
C ARG A 251 -17.56 -17.65 -8.93
N ILE A 252 -17.47 -17.33 -7.64
CA ILE A 252 -16.95 -16.04 -7.16
C ILE A 252 -15.57 -16.15 -6.50
N MET A 253 -15.20 -17.33 -6.00
CA MET A 253 -13.86 -17.60 -5.45
C MET A 253 -13.05 -18.41 -6.46
N PRO A 254 -11.91 -17.89 -6.95
CA PRO A 254 -10.98 -18.69 -7.72
C PRO A 254 -10.26 -19.69 -6.81
N GLY A 255 -9.52 -20.62 -7.41
CA GLY A 255 -8.59 -21.46 -6.65
C GLY A 255 -7.52 -20.62 -5.94
N LEU A 256 -7.02 -21.10 -4.80
CA LEU A 256 -5.77 -20.58 -4.24
C LEU A 256 -4.57 -21.22 -4.97
N PRO A 257 -3.46 -20.49 -5.14
CA PRO A 257 -3.27 -19.09 -4.74
C PRO A 257 -3.96 -18.09 -5.69
N PHE A 258 -4.27 -16.89 -5.20
CA PHE A 258 -4.78 -15.79 -6.04
C PHE A 258 -4.14 -14.44 -5.69
N VAL A 259 -4.33 -13.45 -6.56
CA VAL A 259 -4.06 -12.04 -6.29
C VAL A 259 -5.36 -11.24 -6.37
N ALA A 260 -5.66 -10.48 -5.33
CA ALA A 260 -6.72 -9.50 -5.35
C ALA A 260 -6.22 -8.20 -5.99
N THR A 261 -7.05 -7.60 -6.83
CA THR A 261 -6.84 -6.29 -7.44
C THR A 261 -8.04 -5.42 -7.12
N SER A 262 -7.83 -4.28 -6.48
CA SER A 262 -8.91 -3.52 -5.85
C SER A 262 -8.76 -2.02 -6.09
N LEU A 263 -9.90 -1.35 -6.23
CA LEU A 263 -10.03 0.09 -6.09
C LEU A 263 -10.99 0.34 -4.93
N GLN A 264 -10.47 0.87 -3.81
CA GLN A 264 -11.30 1.21 -2.66
C GLN A 264 -11.98 2.56 -2.86
N LEU A 265 -13.23 2.67 -2.43
CA LEU A 265 -14.10 3.80 -2.71
C LEU A 265 -14.95 4.16 -1.50
N ALA A 266 -14.92 5.44 -1.14
CA ALA A 266 -15.88 6.03 -0.21
C ALA A 266 -16.51 7.32 -0.81
N PRO A 267 -17.79 7.59 -0.49
CA PRO A 267 -18.66 6.82 0.39
C PRO A 267 -19.17 5.54 -0.29
N GLY A 268 -19.28 4.43 0.42
CA GLY A 268 -19.95 3.21 -0.05
C GLY A 268 -21.49 3.29 0.00
N MET A 269 -22.21 2.19 -0.26
CA MET A 269 -23.68 2.13 -0.06
C MET A 269 -24.02 2.43 1.37
N PRO A 270 -24.86 3.43 1.67
CA PRO A 270 -25.28 3.67 3.04
C PRO A 270 -25.91 2.40 3.63
N MET A 271 -25.70 2.20 4.92
CA MET A 271 -26.26 1.07 5.63
C MET A 271 -27.79 0.97 5.41
N TRP A 272 -28.25 -0.26 5.21
CA TRP A 272 -29.65 -0.60 4.98
C TRP A 272 -30.29 -0.02 3.70
N ALA A 273 -29.49 0.38 2.70
CA ALA A 273 -30.02 0.65 1.37
C ALA A 273 -30.64 -0.63 0.76
N ASP A 274 -31.79 -0.52 0.11
CA ASP A 274 -32.43 -1.63 -0.61
C ASP A 274 -31.58 -2.08 -1.82
N GLU A 275 -30.72 -1.20 -2.34
CA GLU A 275 -29.78 -1.44 -3.45
C GLU A 275 -28.51 -2.21 -3.02
N ARG A 276 -28.40 -2.53 -1.73
CA ARG A 276 -27.36 -3.40 -1.16
C ARG A 276 -27.96 -4.78 -0.88
N PRO A 277 -27.20 -5.88 -0.97
CA PRO A 277 -27.69 -7.19 -0.55
C PRO A 277 -28.16 -7.12 0.93
N ASP A 278 -29.40 -7.55 1.20
CA ASP A 278 -30.09 -7.27 2.47
C ASP A 278 -29.51 -8.13 3.62
N GLU A 279 -28.68 -7.47 4.43
CA GLU A 279 -28.04 -8.00 5.62
C GLU A 279 -29.01 -8.32 6.79
N TRP A 280 -30.29 -7.95 6.74
CA TRP A 280 -31.19 -8.06 7.91
C TRP A 280 -32.46 -8.88 7.69
N ARG A 281 -33.03 -8.94 6.48
CA ARG A 281 -34.27 -9.70 6.20
C ARG A 281 -34.05 -11.10 5.62
N ALA A 282 -32.91 -11.73 5.90
CA ALA A 282 -32.57 -13.07 5.42
C ALA A 282 -33.40 -14.17 6.12
N GLY A 283 -34.71 -14.16 5.91
CA GLY A 283 -35.68 -15.13 6.41
C GLY A 283 -35.71 -16.46 5.64
N ASP A 284 -34.97 -16.58 4.53
CA ASP A 284 -34.61 -17.82 3.86
C ASP A 284 -33.62 -17.49 2.72
N LYS A 285 -32.41 -18.10 2.75
CA LYS A 285 -31.43 -18.29 1.64
C LYS A 285 -30.52 -17.09 1.22
N ASP A 286 -29.21 -17.30 1.33
CA ASP A 286 -28.13 -16.83 0.43
C ASP A 286 -27.94 -15.33 0.11
N ASN A 287 -28.22 -14.42 1.04
CA ASN A 287 -28.34 -12.97 0.76
C ASN A 287 -27.04 -12.13 0.73
N CYS A 288 -25.85 -12.75 0.75
CA CYS A 288 -24.56 -12.03 0.60
C CYS A 288 -24.11 -11.90 -0.87
N TYR A 289 -24.94 -12.40 -1.79
CA TYR A 289 -24.74 -12.37 -3.22
C TYR A 289 -26.08 -11.95 -3.86
N PRO A 290 -26.12 -10.91 -4.70
CA PRO A 290 -27.40 -10.47 -5.28
C PRO A 290 -27.91 -11.45 -6.34
N GLU A 291 -29.19 -11.83 -6.24
CA GLU A 291 -29.88 -12.61 -7.27
C GLU A 291 -30.22 -11.76 -8.50
N ASP A 292 -30.47 -10.46 -8.30
CA ASP A 292 -30.72 -9.48 -9.35
C ASP A 292 -29.68 -8.35 -9.30
N TRP A 293 -28.79 -8.36 -10.30
CA TRP A 293 -27.69 -7.41 -10.43
C TRP A 293 -28.11 -6.04 -10.98
N SER A 294 -29.32 -5.92 -11.52
CA SER A 294 -29.79 -4.67 -12.14
C SER A 294 -30.06 -3.54 -11.11
N TYR A 295 -30.31 -3.92 -9.86
CA TYR A 295 -30.57 -3.00 -8.73
C TYR A 295 -29.35 -2.77 -7.84
N GLN A 296 -28.23 -3.43 -8.09
CA GLN A 296 -27.03 -3.36 -7.23
C GLN A 296 -26.16 -2.15 -7.55
N TRP A 297 -25.26 -1.80 -6.61
CA TRP A 297 -24.31 -0.70 -6.78
C TRP A 297 -23.58 -0.80 -8.13
N TYR A 298 -23.01 -1.96 -8.48
CA TYR A 298 -22.23 -2.15 -9.71
C TYR A 298 -22.75 -3.32 -10.56
N PRO A 299 -23.80 -3.12 -11.38
CA PRO A 299 -24.29 -4.17 -12.28
C PRO A 299 -23.20 -4.79 -13.19
N PRO A 300 -22.21 -4.01 -13.70
CA PRO A 300 -21.10 -4.58 -14.49
C PRO A 300 -20.13 -5.51 -13.73
N LEU A 301 -20.22 -5.58 -12.39
CA LEU A 301 -19.46 -6.54 -11.59
C LEU A 301 -20.14 -7.89 -11.48
N GLU A 302 -21.33 -8.07 -12.05
CA GLU A 302 -22.00 -9.37 -12.14
C GLU A 302 -21.03 -10.41 -12.72
N PRO A 303 -20.88 -11.58 -12.06
CA PRO A 303 -20.25 -12.75 -12.65
C PRO A 303 -21.00 -13.20 -13.91
N GLY A 304 -20.70 -12.57 -15.04
CA GLY A 304 -21.24 -12.90 -16.35
C GLY A 304 -20.51 -14.09 -16.99
N PRO A 305 -20.90 -14.50 -18.21
CA PRO A 305 -20.03 -15.37 -19.01
C PRO A 305 -18.66 -14.69 -19.09
N HIS A 306 -17.58 -15.44 -18.94
CA HIS A 306 -16.20 -14.95 -19.12
C HIS A 306 -15.97 -14.49 -20.57
N ASP A 307 -16.71 -13.48 -21.04
CA ASP A 307 -16.63 -12.87 -22.35
C ASP A 307 -15.40 -11.96 -22.46
N GLY A 308 -14.70 -11.78 -21.34
CA GLY A 308 -13.46 -11.04 -21.25
C GLY A 308 -13.66 -9.53 -21.20
N THR A 309 -14.84 -9.01 -20.83
CA THR A 309 -15.08 -7.56 -20.73
C THR A 309 -14.54 -6.97 -19.42
N THR A 310 -15.16 -7.28 -18.28
CA THR A 310 -14.73 -6.85 -16.94
C THR A 310 -13.62 -7.75 -16.39
N TYR A 311 -13.83 -9.06 -16.41
CA TYR A 311 -12.91 -10.04 -15.84
C TYR A 311 -12.05 -10.71 -16.92
N GLY A 312 -10.77 -10.90 -16.62
CA GLY A 312 -9.85 -11.67 -17.43
C GLY A 312 -10.21 -13.15 -17.50
N THR A 313 -10.01 -13.76 -18.66
CA THR A 313 -10.25 -15.20 -18.85
C THR A 313 -9.01 -16.06 -18.57
N ALA A 314 -7.81 -15.48 -18.71
CA ALA A 314 -6.54 -16.18 -18.57
C ALA A 314 -6.26 -16.67 -17.15
N TYR A 315 -6.80 -15.97 -16.15
CA TYR A 315 -6.52 -16.19 -14.73
C TYR A 315 -7.78 -16.50 -13.92
N ASN A 316 -8.83 -17.01 -14.60
CA ASN A 316 -10.10 -17.36 -13.97
C ASN A 316 -10.61 -16.22 -13.05
N SER A 317 -10.52 -14.98 -13.54
CA SER A 317 -10.77 -13.80 -12.73
C SER A 317 -12.26 -13.72 -12.36
N THR A 318 -12.54 -13.39 -11.10
CA THR A 318 -13.90 -13.30 -10.56
C THR A 318 -14.07 -12.04 -9.72
N VAL A 319 -15.32 -11.70 -9.42
CA VAL A 319 -15.65 -10.61 -8.49
C VAL A 319 -15.09 -10.88 -7.09
N ASN A 320 -14.52 -9.86 -6.45
CA ASN A 320 -14.21 -9.91 -5.04
C ASN A 320 -15.28 -9.15 -4.23
N ILE A 321 -16.12 -9.91 -3.55
CA ILE A 321 -17.21 -9.37 -2.72
C ILE A 321 -16.79 -9.15 -1.25
N ASP A 322 -15.56 -9.52 -0.86
CA ASP A 322 -15.10 -9.41 0.53
C ASP A 322 -15.03 -7.96 1.02
N PHE A 323 -14.78 -7.01 0.13
CA PHE A 323 -14.67 -5.59 0.47
C PHE A 323 -15.96 -4.80 0.23
N TRP A 324 -17.06 -5.48 -0.08
CA TRP A 324 -18.34 -4.81 -0.25
C TRP A 324 -18.91 -4.48 1.10
N GLY A 325 -19.09 -3.19 1.32
CA GLY A 325 -19.84 -2.73 2.44
C GLY A 325 -19.11 -2.91 3.76
N GLU A 326 -17.82 -2.62 3.82
CA GLU A 326 -17.11 -2.56 5.09
C GLU A 326 -17.49 -1.31 5.89
N HIS A 327 -18.00 -1.55 7.10
CA HIS A 327 -18.35 -0.49 8.05
C HIS A 327 -17.20 -0.24 9.01
N PHE A 328 -16.70 0.99 9.00
CA PHE A 328 -15.65 1.46 9.88
C PHE A 328 -16.25 2.31 10.98
N LYS A 329 -16.30 1.76 12.19
CA LYS A 329 -16.70 2.47 13.41
C LYS A 329 -15.52 2.56 14.37
N ASN A 330 -14.97 3.76 14.54
CA ASN A 330 -13.92 4.03 15.50
C ASN A 330 -14.41 5.02 16.57
N PRO A 331 -14.66 4.56 17.81
CA PRO A 331 -15.13 5.45 18.89
C PRO A 331 -14.10 6.50 19.32
N MET A 332 -12.81 6.28 19.06
CA MET A 332 -11.73 7.19 19.45
C MET A 332 -11.53 8.32 18.44
N THR A 333 -11.70 8.02 17.15
CA THR A 333 -11.55 9.01 16.07
C THR A 333 -12.90 9.52 15.54
N GLY A 334 -14.02 8.93 15.98
CA GLY A 334 -15.36 9.30 15.51
C GLY A 334 -15.60 9.02 14.02
N ILE A 335 -14.81 8.13 13.41
CA ILE A 335 -15.10 7.60 12.07
C ILE A 335 -16.33 6.70 12.20
N ASP A 336 -17.37 7.02 11.45
CA ASP A 336 -18.56 6.19 11.28
C ASP A 336 -18.93 6.24 9.80
N MET A 337 -18.30 5.35 9.03
CA MET A 337 -18.34 5.40 7.57
C MET A 337 -18.48 4.01 6.99
N GLN A 338 -19.29 3.94 5.96
CA GLN A 338 -19.49 2.77 5.14
C GLN A 338 -18.68 2.92 3.85
N THR A 339 -17.86 1.93 3.53
CA THR A 339 -16.99 1.91 2.34
C THR A 339 -17.31 0.73 1.45
N ASP A 340 -16.85 0.79 0.21
CA ASP A 340 -16.90 -0.32 -0.75
C ASP A 340 -15.57 -0.43 -1.49
N ALA A 341 -15.33 -1.57 -2.13
CA ALA A 341 -14.28 -1.68 -3.16
C ALA A 341 -14.81 -2.31 -4.44
N VAL A 342 -14.34 -1.80 -5.57
CA VAL A 342 -14.45 -2.46 -6.87
C VAL A 342 -13.23 -3.35 -7.01
N SER A 343 -13.42 -4.66 -6.87
CA SER A 343 -12.31 -5.59 -6.71
C SER A 343 -12.55 -6.91 -7.44
N ALA A 344 -11.46 -7.58 -7.81
CA ALA A 344 -11.44 -8.87 -8.45
C ALA A 344 -10.39 -9.79 -7.83
N LEU A 345 -10.70 -11.09 -7.79
CA LEU A 345 -9.77 -12.16 -7.42
C LEU A 345 -9.25 -12.82 -8.70
N ASN A 346 -7.94 -13.02 -8.80
CA ASN A 346 -7.29 -13.56 -10.00
C ASN A 346 -6.41 -14.75 -9.63
N GLU A 347 -6.71 -15.93 -10.15
CA GLU A 347 -5.96 -17.16 -9.89
C GLU A 347 -4.48 -16.99 -10.31
N LEU A 348 -3.57 -17.39 -9.43
CA LEU A 348 -2.14 -17.31 -9.66
C LEU A 348 -1.59 -18.67 -10.07
N PRO A 349 -0.95 -18.80 -11.24
CA PRO A 349 -0.21 -20.01 -11.58
C PRO A 349 1.12 -20.09 -10.78
N ASP A 350 1.69 -21.29 -10.72
CA ASP A 350 2.91 -21.61 -9.93
C ASP A 350 4.14 -20.75 -10.30
N ASP A 351 4.21 -20.27 -11.54
CA ASP A 351 5.27 -19.38 -12.03
C ASP A 351 5.29 -18.03 -11.30
N SER A 352 4.18 -17.62 -10.67
CA SER A 352 4.08 -16.41 -9.84
C SER A 352 5.03 -16.41 -8.63
N PHE A 353 5.41 -17.59 -8.15
CA PHE A 353 6.27 -17.79 -6.97
C PHE A 353 7.67 -18.29 -7.34
N THR A 354 7.87 -18.77 -8.57
CA THR A 354 9.14 -19.38 -9.01
C THR A 354 9.90 -18.53 -10.03
N ALA A 355 9.25 -17.56 -10.68
CA ALA A 355 9.82 -16.67 -11.68
C ALA A 355 9.37 -15.21 -11.46
N PHE A 356 10.06 -14.28 -12.14
CA PHE A 356 9.63 -12.90 -12.21
C PHE A 356 8.45 -12.76 -13.18
N ASN A 357 7.44 -12.01 -12.75
CA ASN A 357 6.23 -11.74 -13.52
C ASN A 357 5.95 -10.24 -13.53
N ASN A 358 5.48 -9.76 -14.68
CA ASN A 358 5.16 -8.36 -14.86
C ASN A 358 3.69 -8.13 -14.52
N TYR A 359 3.44 -7.41 -13.45
CA TYR A 359 2.12 -6.89 -13.11
C TYR A 359 2.03 -5.46 -13.62
N THR A 360 0.90 -5.14 -14.24
CA THR A 360 0.68 -3.85 -14.89
C THR A 360 -0.67 -3.29 -14.51
N MET A 361 -0.72 -1.97 -14.38
CA MET A 361 -1.95 -1.22 -14.17
C MET A 361 -1.95 -0.03 -15.13
N GLU A 362 -2.88 -0.02 -16.07
CA GLU A 362 -3.19 1.20 -16.84
C GLU A 362 -4.29 1.97 -16.13
N TRP A 363 -4.05 3.24 -15.83
CA TRP A 363 -4.97 4.12 -15.10
C TRP A 363 -5.16 5.42 -15.88
N LYS A 364 -6.41 5.76 -16.20
CA LYS A 364 -6.83 7.01 -16.83
C LYS A 364 -7.89 7.69 -15.99
N THR A 365 -7.73 8.98 -15.75
CA THR A 365 -8.69 9.79 -14.98
C THR A 365 -9.80 10.40 -15.85
N GLY A 366 -10.83 10.94 -15.19
CA GLY A 366 -11.91 11.70 -15.80
C GLY A 366 -13.09 10.85 -16.33
N PRO A 367 -14.05 11.47 -17.03
CA PRO A 367 -15.33 10.84 -17.41
C PRO A 367 -15.23 9.72 -18.45
N THR A 368 -14.08 9.60 -19.12
CA THR A 368 -13.73 8.47 -20.01
C THR A 368 -12.59 7.66 -19.42
N GLY A 369 -12.39 7.78 -18.11
CA GLY A 369 -11.33 7.12 -17.37
C GLY A 369 -11.60 5.63 -17.22
N HIS A 370 -10.54 4.89 -16.96
CA HIS A 370 -10.57 3.46 -16.76
C HIS A 370 -9.36 3.01 -15.94
N MET A 371 -9.44 1.80 -15.40
CA MET A 371 -8.33 1.09 -14.79
C MET A 371 -8.29 -0.33 -15.33
N GLN A 372 -7.16 -0.76 -15.90
CA GLN A 372 -6.95 -2.15 -16.32
C GLN A 372 -5.76 -2.75 -15.60
N PHE A 373 -6.01 -3.85 -14.89
CA PHE A 373 -5.00 -4.68 -14.26
C PHE A 373 -4.68 -5.86 -15.19
N ALA A 374 -3.40 -6.17 -15.33
CA ALA A 374 -2.94 -7.28 -16.14
C ALA A 374 -1.65 -7.89 -15.59
N ARG A 375 -1.46 -9.18 -15.87
CA ARG A 375 -0.24 -9.92 -15.58
C ARG A 375 0.34 -10.48 -16.88
N ASN A 376 1.63 -10.27 -17.13
CA ASN A 376 2.33 -10.69 -18.34
C ASN A 376 1.57 -10.32 -19.63
N GLY A 377 0.95 -9.14 -19.66
CA GLY A 377 0.16 -8.63 -20.78
C GLY A 377 -1.25 -9.22 -20.93
N LEU A 378 -1.64 -10.16 -20.07
CA LEU A 378 -2.98 -10.76 -20.05
C LEU A 378 -3.85 -10.07 -19.01
N LYS A 379 -5.02 -9.59 -19.43
CA LYS A 379 -5.97 -8.89 -18.55
C LYS A 379 -6.38 -9.77 -17.37
N GLN A 380 -6.44 -9.14 -16.20
CA GLN A 380 -7.00 -9.66 -14.96
C GLN A 380 -8.34 -8.99 -14.66
N PHE A 381 -8.38 -7.65 -14.67
CA PHE A 381 -9.57 -6.90 -14.29
C PHE A 381 -9.63 -5.56 -15.01
N PHE A 382 -10.84 -5.10 -15.31
CA PHE A 382 -11.11 -3.81 -15.94
C PHE A 382 -12.23 -3.07 -15.23
N ILE A 383 -11.97 -1.80 -14.92
CA ILE A 383 -12.90 -0.87 -14.29
C ILE A 383 -13.06 0.31 -15.23
N ASP A 384 -14.30 0.71 -15.47
CA ASP A 384 -14.63 1.91 -16.26
C ASP A 384 -15.21 2.99 -15.34
N SER A 385 -14.89 4.26 -15.60
CA SER A 385 -15.43 5.41 -14.85
C SER A 385 -16.95 5.38 -14.71
N ARG A 386 -17.68 4.91 -15.73
CA ARG A 386 -19.15 4.75 -15.70
C ARG A 386 -19.63 3.81 -14.59
N MET A 387 -18.79 2.88 -14.11
CA MET A 387 -19.13 1.98 -13.01
C MET A 387 -19.21 2.74 -11.69
N VAL A 388 -18.30 3.70 -11.45
CA VAL A 388 -18.17 4.42 -10.17
C VAL A 388 -18.85 5.79 -10.15
N GLU A 389 -19.01 6.42 -11.32
CA GLU A 389 -19.63 7.75 -11.48
C GLU A 389 -21.17 7.72 -11.55
N LYS A 390 -21.77 6.52 -11.55
CA LYS A 390 -23.22 6.35 -11.68
C LYS A 390 -23.96 6.94 -10.48
N LYS A 391 -24.87 7.89 -10.74
CA LYS A 391 -25.84 8.37 -9.73
C LYS A 391 -26.92 7.32 -9.49
N MET A 392 -27.33 7.16 -8.24
CA MET A 392 -28.29 6.14 -7.84
C MET A 392 -29.34 6.70 -6.89
N ARG A 393 -30.61 6.35 -7.12
CA ARG A 393 -31.68 6.61 -6.15
C ARG A 393 -31.54 5.58 -5.05
N ILE A 394 -31.40 6.03 -3.82
CA ILE A 394 -31.29 5.14 -2.67
C ILE A 394 -32.64 5.02 -2.00
N SER A 395 -33.00 3.80 -1.62
CA SER A 395 -34.24 3.50 -0.91
C SER A 395 -33.96 2.70 0.35
N ARG A 396 -34.84 2.79 1.35
CA ARG A 396 -34.85 1.94 2.55
C ARG A 396 -36.27 1.47 2.80
N ASN A 397 -36.48 0.15 2.81
CA ASN A 397 -37.82 -0.43 2.96
C ASN A 397 -38.82 0.09 1.88
N GLY A 398 -38.35 0.26 0.65
CA GLY A 398 -39.13 0.81 -0.47
C GLY A 398 -39.40 2.32 -0.40
N THR A 399 -38.85 3.01 0.60
CA THR A 399 -38.99 4.47 0.76
C THR A 399 -37.73 5.15 0.27
N TYR A 400 -37.87 6.14 -0.61
CA TYR A 400 -36.73 6.93 -1.11
C TYR A 400 -36.06 7.73 0.01
N VAL A 401 -34.73 7.65 0.12
CA VAL A 401 -33.93 8.35 1.14
C VAL A 401 -33.00 9.44 0.55
N GLY A 402 -32.80 9.48 -0.77
CA GLY A 402 -31.99 10.50 -1.42
C GLY A 402 -31.30 10.00 -2.69
N MET A 403 -30.72 10.94 -3.46
CA MET A 403 -29.86 10.65 -4.61
C MET A 403 -28.41 10.53 -4.13
N MET A 404 -27.82 9.34 -4.30
CA MET A 404 -26.39 9.17 -4.14
C MET A 404 -25.66 9.56 -5.42
N TYR A 405 -24.64 10.40 -5.30
CA TYR A 405 -23.83 10.84 -6.42
C TYR A 405 -22.66 9.88 -6.69
N GLY A 406 -22.04 10.03 -7.85
CA GLY A 406 -20.94 9.19 -8.29
C GLY A 406 -19.67 9.42 -7.47
N ARG A 407 -18.85 8.39 -7.32
CA ARG A 407 -17.43 8.53 -6.99
C ARG A 407 -16.66 8.83 -8.27
N ILE A 408 -15.39 9.18 -8.12
CA ILE A 408 -14.48 9.38 -9.23
C ILE A 408 -13.41 8.30 -9.25
N ILE A 409 -12.93 7.95 -10.45
CA ILE A 409 -11.61 7.32 -10.54
C ILE A 409 -10.61 8.28 -9.90
N PRO A 410 -9.68 7.79 -9.04
CA PRO A 410 -8.81 8.65 -8.25
C PRO A 410 -8.08 9.65 -9.13
N GLN A 411 -7.96 10.89 -8.64
CA GLN A 411 -7.20 11.96 -9.31
C GLN A 411 -6.12 12.56 -8.39
N GLU A 412 -5.98 12.01 -7.19
CA GLU A 412 -4.97 12.40 -6.22
C GLU A 412 -3.56 12.14 -6.76
N PRO A 413 -2.56 12.98 -6.44
CA PRO A 413 -1.18 12.55 -6.50
C PRO A 413 -1.01 11.38 -5.54
N SER A 414 -0.49 10.26 -6.04
CA SER A 414 -0.39 9.02 -5.28
C SER A 414 1.03 8.48 -5.34
N TYR A 415 1.37 7.61 -4.39
CA TYR A 415 2.70 7.02 -4.27
C TYR A 415 2.61 5.49 -4.12
N LEU A 416 3.70 4.80 -4.45
CA LEU A 416 3.77 3.34 -4.38
C LEU A 416 4.22 2.85 -2.99
N ILE A 417 3.66 1.73 -2.57
CA ILE A 417 4.01 0.99 -1.37
C ILE A 417 4.28 -0.46 -1.74
N LEU A 418 5.36 -1.03 -1.17
CA LEU A 418 5.74 -2.42 -1.33
C LEU A 418 5.97 -3.04 0.05
N ASN A 419 5.38 -4.19 0.32
CA ASN A 419 5.55 -4.86 1.60
C ASN A 419 5.33 -6.37 1.51
N THR A 420 5.71 -7.07 2.58
CA THR A 420 5.21 -8.42 2.87
C THR A 420 4.54 -8.41 4.23
N ASP A 421 3.24 -8.70 4.25
CA ASP A 421 2.45 -8.82 5.46
C ASP A 421 2.25 -10.25 5.93
N MET A 422 1.80 -10.37 7.18
CA MET A 422 1.38 -11.61 7.77
C MET A 422 0.17 -11.34 8.66
N SER A 423 -0.98 -11.92 8.32
CA SER A 423 -2.23 -11.67 9.03
C SER A 423 -2.99 -12.96 9.29
N THR A 424 -3.53 -13.11 10.50
CA THR A 424 -4.43 -14.23 10.81
C THR A 424 -5.78 -14.15 10.09
N ARG A 425 -6.11 -13.01 9.46
CA ARG A 425 -7.30 -12.81 8.62
C ARG A 425 -7.06 -13.08 7.14
N TRP A 426 -5.81 -13.02 6.66
CA TRP A 426 -5.49 -13.08 5.23
C TRP A 426 -4.33 -14.05 4.93
N GLY A 427 -4.58 -15.03 4.06
CA GLY A 427 -3.55 -16.01 3.66
C GLY A 427 -3.22 -17.07 4.71
N TRP A 428 -4.06 -17.24 5.72
CA TRP A 428 -3.86 -18.17 6.85
C TRP A 428 -5.05 -19.12 7.02
N PRO A 429 -4.82 -20.45 7.15
CA PRO A 429 -5.88 -21.39 7.48
C PRO A 429 -6.49 -21.07 8.85
N PRO A 430 -7.81 -21.30 9.05
CA PRO A 430 -8.45 -21.06 10.33
C PRO A 430 -7.83 -21.93 11.45
N CYS A 431 -7.57 -21.32 12.60
CA CYS A 431 -7.16 -22.01 13.81
C CYS A 431 -8.32 -22.19 14.80
N TYR A 432 -8.43 -23.37 15.41
CA TYR A 432 -9.44 -23.71 16.41
C TYR A 432 -8.78 -24.00 17.77
N PRO A 433 -8.93 -23.12 18.78
CA PRO A 433 -8.32 -23.33 20.10
C PRO A 433 -9.01 -24.48 20.86
N GLY A 434 -8.24 -25.36 21.52
CA GLY A 434 -8.78 -26.46 22.31
C GLY A 434 -7.72 -27.39 22.91
N LYS A 435 -8.13 -28.51 23.54
CA LYS A 435 -7.23 -29.45 24.27
C LYS A 435 -6.10 -30.05 23.42
N HIS A 436 -6.23 -30.04 22.08
CA HIS A 436 -5.30 -30.69 21.16
C HIS A 436 -4.62 -29.71 20.18
N CYS A 437 -4.92 -28.39 20.26
CA CYS A 437 -4.32 -27.40 19.37
C CYS A 437 -4.17 -26.04 20.05
N SER A 438 -2.94 -25.50 20.05
CA SER A 438 -2.67 -24.10 20.42
C SER A 438 -2.72 -23.21 19.18
N CYS A 439 -3.35 -22.03 19.27
CA CYS A 439 -3.30 -21.00 18.23
C CYS A 439 -2.01 -20.14 18.27
N CYS A 440 -0.96 -20.62 18.95
CA CYS A 440 0.34 -19.94 19.05
C CYS A 440 1.14 -19.91 17.74
N LEU A 441 2.02 -18.92 17.60
CA LEU A 441 2.80 -18.61 16.38
C LEU A 441 4.30 -18.70 16.62
N ASP A 442 4.74 -19.63 17.46
CA ASP A 442 6.15 -19.76 17.83
C ASP A 442 6.81 -20.92 17.08
N CYS A 443 7.72 -20.62 16.15
CA CYS A 443 8.48 -21.62 15.39
C CYS A 443 9.41 -22.48 16.26
N HIS A 444 9.66 -22.08 17.52
CA HIS A 444 10.50 -22.84 18.44
C HIS A 444 9.69 -23.69 19.43
N ASN A 445 8.37 -23.57 19.45
CA ASN A 445 7.51 -24.32 20.36
C ASN A 445 6.90 -25.52 19.62
N PRO A 446 7.28 -26.77 19.98
CA PRO A 446 6.71 -27.98 19.36
C PRO A 446 5.18 -28.02 19.41
N SER A 447 4.57 -27.44 20.45
CA SER A 447 3.10 -27.37 20.59
C SER A 447 2.42 -26.45 19.57
N CYS A 448 3.17 -25.54 18.91
CA CYS A 448 2.68 -24.73 17.80
C CYS A 448 2.89 -25.43 16.44
N LEU A 449 3.89 -26.29 16.35
CA LEU A 449 4.29 -26.99 15.11
C LEU A 449 3.55 -28.31 14.90
N GLU A 450 3.13 -28.95 15.99
CA GLU A 450 2.51 -30.27 15.99
C GLU A 450 1.11 -30.17 16.58
N CYS A 451 0.09 -30.27 15.74
CA CYS A 451 -1.31 -30.29 16.19
C CYS A 451 -2.12 -31.30 15.36
N TYR A 452 -2.97 -32.05 16.04
CA TYR A 452 -3.89 -32.99 15.41
C TYR A 452 -5.31 -32.69 15.88
N TYR A 453 -6.23 -32.45 14.94
CA TYR A 453 -7.65 -32.31 15.27
C TYR A 453 -8.32 -33.68 15.12
N THR A 454 -8.85 -34.21 16.21
CA THR A 454 -9.86 -35.28 16.17
C THR A 454 -11.21 -34.60 15.92
N GLY A 455 -11.94 -35.03 14.89
CA GLY A 455 -13.29 -34.54 14.61
C GLY A 455 -14.22 -34.67 15.83
N ALA A 456 -15.40 -34.03 15.76
CA ALA A 456 -16.40 -34.06 16.84
C ALA A 456 -16.86 -35.48 17.25
N ASP A 457 -16.61 -36.48 16.40
CA ASP A 457 -16.88 -37.89 16.59
C ASP A 457 -15.68 -38.69 17.16
N GLY A 458 -14.58 -38.02 17.52
CA GLY A 458 -13.35 -38.65 18.00
C GLY A 458 -12.56 -39.38 16.92
N GLN A 459 -12.98 -39.31 15.65
CA GLN A 459 -12.18 -39.83 14.55
C GLN A 459 -11.16 -38.79 14.10
N ALA A 460 -9.94 -39.26 13.87
CA ALA A 460 -8.93 -38.52 13.15
C ALA A 460 -9.52 -38.01 11.82
N LEU A 461 -9.65 -36.69 11.63
CA LEU A 461 -9.87 -36.13 10.29
C LEU A 461 -8.59 -36.39 9.50
N LYS A 462 -8.56 -37.52 8.79
CA LYS A 462 -7.40 -38.11 8.11
C LYS A 462 -6.72 -37.20 7.08
N TYR A 463 -7.29 -36.01 6.82
CA TYR A 463 -6.91 -35.15 5.69
C TYR A 463 -6.52 -33.71 6.05
N PHE A 464 -6.48 -33.31 7.32
CA PHE A 464 -5.96 -31.98 7.70
C PHE A 464 -5.14 -32.04 9.00
N ASN A 465 -3.81 -32.10 8.87
CA ASN A 465 -2.93 -31.64 9.95
C ASN A 465 -2.95 -30.11 9.92
N HIS A 466 -3.79 -29.52 10.77
CA HIS A 466 -4.06 -28.07 10.79
C HIS A 466 -2.84 -27.19 11.08
N ARG A 467 -1.68 -27.77 11.44
CA ARG A 467 -0.44 -27.01 11.70
C ARG A 467 0.77 -27.45 10.89
N THR A 468 0.66 -28.45 10.01
CA THR A 468 1.75 -28.78 9.06
C THR A 468 2.17 -27.55 8.27
N TRP A 469 1.19 -26.76 7.78
CA TRP A 469 1.48 -25.53 7.05
C TRP A 469 2.34 -24.54 7.85
N PHE A 470 2.16 -24.45 9.18
CA PHE A 470 2.90 -23.52 10.03
C PHE A 470 4.33 -24.01 10.24
N LYS A 471 4.51 -25.33 10.40
CA LYS A 471 5.84 -25.96 10.42
C LYS A 471 6.60 -25.72 9.12
N GLU A 472 5.93 -25.89 7.98
CA GLU A 472 6.51 -25.64 6.66
C GLU A 472 6.86 -24.16 6.47
N LEU A 473 6.00 -23.23 6.92
CA LEU A 473 6.30 -21.80 6.95
C LEU A 473 7.57 -21.53 7.76
N CYS A 474 7.64 -22.03 8.99
CA CYS A 474 8.81 -21.87 9.86
C CYS A 474 10.10 -22.42 9.24
N GLN A 475 10.04 -23.55 8.54
CA GLN A 475 11.17 -24.14 7.83
C GLN A 475 11.58 -23.34 6.58
N SER A 476 10.62 -22.64 5.97
CA SER A 476 10.87 -21.82 4.78
C SER A 476 11.52 -20.48 5.11
N LEU A 477 11.33 -19.93 6.32
CA LEU A 477 11.88 -18.63 6.71
C LEU A 477 13.40 -18.70 6.93
N PRO A 478 14.19 -17.68 6.52
CA PRO A 478 13.75 -16.41 5.93
C PRO A 478 13.35 -16.51 4.45
N GLN A 479 12.38 -15.70 4.04
CA GLN A 479 11.92 -15.57 2.66
C GLN A 479 12.11 -14.14 2.14
N HIS A 480 12.22 -13.96 0.83
CA HIS A 480 12.43 -12.65 0.20
C HIS A 480 11.38 -12.40 -0.88
N TYR A 481 10.66 -11.29 -0.77
CA TYR A 481 9.90 -10.72 -1.87
C TYR A 481 10.87 -9.91 -2.73
N GLU A 482 11.02 -10.28 -4.00
CA GLU A 482 12.02 -9.71 -4.90
C GLU A 482 11.35 -8.90 -6.01
N ILE A 483 11.81 -7.68 -6.21
CA ILE A 483 11.37 -6.77 -7.26
C ILE A 483 12.58 -6.48 -8.15
N ASP A 484 12.43 -6.75 -9.45
CA ASP A 484 13.45 -6.54 -10.47
C ASP A 484 13.44 -5.09 -10.95
N HIS A 485 12.27 -4.56 -11.30
CA HIS A 485 12.13 -3.17 -11.68
C HIS A 485 10.71 -2.65 -11.44
N ILE A 486 10.62 -1.32 -11.36
CA ILE A 486 9.37 -0.56 -11.37
C ILE A 486 9.49 0.51 -12.44
N ARG A 487 8.44 0.66 -13.26
CA ARG A 487 8.39 1.63 -14.36
C ARG A 487 7.02 2.28 -14.44
N LEU A 488 7.01 3.57 -14.75
CA LEU A 488 5.80 4.35 -14.98
C LEU A 488 5.90 5.07 -16.31
N TYR A 489 4.87 4.92 -17.11
CA TYR A 489 4.70 5.61 -18.39
C TYR A 489 3.49 6.53 -18.32
N GLN A 490 3.58 7.72 -18.89
CA GLN A 490 2.46 8.64 -19.00
C GLN A 490 2.28 9.11 -20.44
N ARG A 491 1.09 9.64 -20.75
CA ARG A 491 0.78 10.15 -22.08
C ARG A 491 1.73 11.29 -22.42
N LYS A 492 2.25 11.26 -23.65
CA LYS A 492 3.19 12.28 -24.12
C LYS A 492 2.56 13.68 -24.04
N ASN A 493 3.30 14.63 -23.46
CA ASN A 493 2.85 16.00 -23.18
C ASN A 493 1.73 16.13 -22.13
N ALA A 494 1.40 15.08 -21.40
CA ALA A 494 0.41 15.07 -20.32
C ALA A 494 0.97 14.39 -19.06
N THR A 495 2.24 14.66 -18.75
CA THR A 495 2.91 14.17 -17.55
C THR A 495 2.31 14.80 -16.30
N ARG A 496 1.93 13.96 -15.34
CA ARG A 496 1.39 14.33 -14.02
C ARG A 496 2.21 13.62 -12.94
N VAL A 497 3.44 14.08 -12.76
CA VAL A 497 4.34 13.68 -11.66
C VAL A 497 4.51 14.82 -10.67
N GLY A 498 4.72 14.49 -9.41
CA GLY A 498 4.87 15.43 -8.31
C GLY A 498 3.78 15.26 -7.25
N CYS A 499 4.17 15.51 -6.00
CA CYS A 499 3.29 15.31 -4.85
C CYS A 499 2.37 16.49 -4.56
N ASN A 500 2.66 17.68 -5.10
CA ASN A 500 1.88 18.91 -4.87
C ASN A 500 1.46 19.61 -6.19
N PRO A 501 0.71 18.94 -7.08
CA PRO A 501 0.23 19.55 -8.32
C PRO A 501 -0.81 20.65 -8.03
N LYS A 502 -0.92 21.66 -8.89
CA LYS A 502 -1.77 22.85 -8.65
C LYS A 502 -3.26 22.54 -8.56
N ASP A 503 -3.71 21.55 -9.34
CA ASP A 503 -5.09 21.07 -9.40
C ASP A 503 -5.43 20.12 -8.24
N TYR A 504 -4.42 19.49 -7.63
CA TYR A 504 -4.57 18.59 -6.48
C TYR A 504 -3.48 18.85 -5.41
N PRO A 505 -3.43 20.05 -4.78
CA PRO A 505 -2.38 20.36 -3.82
C PRO A 505 -2.48 19.49 -2.57
N THR A 506 -1.34 19.16 -1.97
CA THR A 506 -1.25 18.39 -0.71
C THR A 506 -0.29 19.01 0.31
N GLU A 507 0.69 19.81 -0.14
CA GLU A 507 1.78 20.29 0.73
C GLU A 507 1.26 21.12 1.90
N GLY A 508 0.38 22.10 1.63
CA GLY A 508 -0.16 22.95 2.69
C GLY A 508 -0.97 22.18 3.73
N TRP A 509 -1.69 21.13 3.30
CA TRP A 509 -2.45 20.24 4.18
C TRP A 509 -1.54 19.38 5.07
N ILE A 510 -0.51 18.77 4.48
CA ILE A 510 0.44 17.93 5.22
C ILE A 510 1.21 18.80 6.23
N GLU A 511 1.68 19.97 5.81
CA GLU A 511 2.45 20.87 6.68
C GLU A 511 1.61 21.45 7.84
N SER A 512 0.32 21.74 7.63
CA SER A 512 -0.55 22.20 8.71
C SER A 512 -0.91 21.11 9.72
N HIS A 513 -0.67 19.84 9.38
CA HIS A 513 -0.98 18.67 10.20
C HIS A 513 0.26 17.80 10.44
N ARG A 514 1.46 18.38 10.39
CA ARG A 514 2.75 17.67 10.38
C ARG A 514 2.88 16.63 11.51
N ASP A 515 2.35 16.94 12.68
CA ASP A 515 2.30 16.09 13.88
C ASP A 515 1.44 14.82 13.71
N GLN A 516 0.52 14.80 12.74
CA GLN A 516 -0.28 13.63 12.40
C GLN A 516 0.46 12.68 11.47
N TYR A 517 1.48 13.15 10.75
CA TYR A 517 2.24 12.36 9.76
C TYR A 517 3.52 11.73 10.32
N ILE A 518 3.83 11.89 11.62
CA ILE A 518 5.00 11.28 12.25
C ILE A 518 4.67 9.91 12.86
N LEU A 519 5.60 8.96 12.73
CA LEU A 519 5.55 7.72 13.51
C LEU A 519 6.03 7.99 14.95
N PRO A 520 5.66 7.17 15.96
CA PRO A 520 5.95 7.43 17.37
C PRO A 520 7.43 7.66 17.76
N PHE A 521 8.36 7.29 16.89
CA PHE A 521 9.82 7.38 17.08
C PHE A 521 10.48 8.36 16.09
N GLN A 522 9.68 9.16 15.38
CA GLN A 522 10.15 10.20 14.47
C GLN A 522 9.87 11.59 15.06
N ASP A 523 10.80 12.52 14.85
CA ASP A 523 10.62 13.95 15.19
C ASP A 523 10.04 14.77 14.01
N GLU A 524 10.06 14.19 12.80
CA GLU A 524 9.56 14.79 11.57
C GLU A 524 8.98 13.74 10.63
N PRO A 525 8.06 14.09 9.70
CA PRO A 525 7.41 13.09 8.85
C PRO A 525 8.39 12.32 7.97
N LEU A 526 9.36 13.03 7.40
CA LEU A 526 10.47 12.49 6.64
C LEU A 526 11.73 13.28 6.96
N ARG A 527 12.83 12.57 7.13
CA ARG A 527 14.15 13.18 7.27
C ARG A 527 14.68 13.65 5.92
N PRO A 528 15.44 14.75 5.88
CA PRO A 528 16.23 15.10 4.71
C PRO A 528 17.16 13.96 4.31
N VAL A 529 17.34 13.77 3.00
CA VAL A 529 18.26 12.75 2.48
C VAL A 529 19.70 13.15 2.81
N LEU A 530 20.44 12.23 3.42
CA LEU A 530 21.84 12.39 3.77
C LEU A 530 22.71 12.40 2.51
N ALA A 531 23.87 13.03 2.58
CA ALA A 531 24.85 13.07 1.50
C ALA A 531 26.21 12.53 2.00
N GLY A 532 26.22 11.28 2.47
CA GLY A 532 27.35 10.67 3.15
C GLY A 532 27.17 10.61 4.67
N GLY A 533 28.26 10.46 5.40
CA GLY A 533 28.25 10.49 6.86
C GLY A 533 28.12 9.13 7.56
N ARG A 534 28.22 8.00 6.84
CA ARG A 534 28.38 6.68 7.47
C ARG A 534 29.84 6.38 7.72
N ALA A 535 30.12 5.62 8.78
CA ALA A 535 31.45 5.11 9.04
C ALA A 535 31.90 4.17 7.91
N CYS A 536 33.19 4.26 7.55
CA CYS A 536 33.82 3.43 6.53
C CYS A 536 35.28 3.14 6.90
N GLU A 537 35.80 2.06 6.34
CA GLU A 537 37.22 1.70 6.40
C GLU A 537 37.89 1.87 5.03
N ALA A 538 37.12 1.75 3.94
CA ALA A 538 37.58 1.92 2.57
C ALA A 538 36.51 2.56 1.67
N ASP A 539 36.93 3.08 0.52
CA ASP A 539 36.06 3.73 -0.48
C ASP A 539 34.93 2.80 -0.95
N ALA A 540 35.19 1.49 -1.01
CA ALA A 540 34.19 0.48 -1.36
C ALA A 540 32.98 0.46 -0.40
N ASP A 541 33.16 0.83 0.88
CA ASP A 541 32.05 0.95 1.83
C ASP A 541 31.10 2.07 1.38
N CYS A 542 31.66 3.14 0.82
CA CYS A 542 30.99 4.33 0.32
C CYS A 542 30.50 4.19 -1.12
N GLY A 543 30.36 2.97 -1.61
CA GLY A 543 29.84 2.71 -2.96
C GLY A 543 30.79 3.15 -4.07
N ASP A 544 32.09 3.34 -3.80
CA ASP A 544 33.05 3.63 -4.87
C ASP A 544 32.96 2.59 -6.00
N GLY A 545 32.89 3.09 -7.23
CA GLY A 545 32.87 2.26 -8.42
C GLY A 545 31.56 1.51 -8.70
N VAL A 546 30.48 1.71 -7.93
CA VAL A 546 29.21 0.96 -8.08
C VAL A 546 28.56 1.06 -9.46
N ARG A 547 28.82 2.12 -10.22
CA ARG A 547 28.42 2.30 -11.63
C ARG A 547 29.58 2.80 -12.50
N GLY A 548 30.81 2.39 -12.19
CA GLY A 548 32.01 2.78 -12.92
C GLY A 548 32.81 3.90 -12.25
N PRO A 549 33.86 4.41 -12.93
CA PRO A 549 34.73 5.44 -12.37
C PRO A 549 33.94 6.66 -11.91
N ASP A 550 34.31 7.22 -10.76
CA ASP A 550 33.69 8.41 -10.14
C ASP A 550 32.25 8.23 -9.61
N SER A 551 31.72 7.00 -9.57
CA SER A 551 30.43 6.71 -8.94
C SER A 551 30.55 6.45 -7.44
N GLY A 552 29.49 6.78 -6.69
CA GLY A 552 29.41 6.55 -5.26
C GLY A 552 30.06 7.65 -4.43
N GLY A 553 31.06 7.28 -3.64
CA GLY A 553 31.75 8.18 -2.72
C GLY A 553 33.09 7.62 -2.26
N THR A 554 33.84 8.45 -1.55
CA THR A 554 35.17 8.13 -1.00
C THR A 554 35.10 8.06 0.52
N CYS A 555 35.91 7.19 1.13
CA CYS A 555 36.09 7.14 2.56
C CYS A 555 37.17 8.13 3.01
N ILE A 556 36.76 9.25 3.61
CA ILE A 556 37.67 10.29 4.09
C ILE A 556 37.57 10.36 5.61
N ASP A 557 38.71 10.19 6.29
CA ASP A 557 38.80 10.21 7.76
C ASP A 557 37.80 9.26 8.46
N GLY A 558 37.56 8.10 7.84
CA GLY A 558 36.66 7.06 8.35
C GLY A 558 35.17 7.35 8.13
N VAL A 559 34.83 8.32 7.28
CA VAL A 559 33.44 8.69 6.95
C VAL A 559 33.23 8.79 5.44
N CYS A 560 32.08 8.33 4.95
CA CYS A 560 31.74 8.42 3.53
C CYS A 560 31.42 9.85 3.11
N GLN A 561 32.06 10.30 2.03
CA GLN A 561 31.75 11.54 1.33
C GLN A 561 31.32 11.25 -0.10
N CYS A 562 30.11 11.68 -0.49
CA CYS A 562 29.54 11.32 -1.78
C CYS A 562 30.10 12.16 -2.93
N HIS A 563 30.36 11.50 -4.07
CA HIS A 563 30.66 12.17 -5.32
C HIS A 563 29.43 12.92 -5.87
N ALA A 564 29.65 13.77 -6.87
CA ALA A 564 28.57 14.51 -7.53
C ALA A 564 27.53 13.55 -8.12
N GLY A 565 26.24 13.86 -7.94
CA GLY A 565 25.15 13.00 -8.42
C GLY A 565 24.83 11.80 -7.51
N TRP A 566 25.52 11.61 -6.39
CA TRP A 566 25.28 10.55 -5.40
C TRP A 566 24.88 11.11 -4.03
N THR A 567 24.14 10.31 -3.28
CA THR A 567 23.55 10.65 -1.97
C THR A 567 23.31 9.36 -1.16
N GLY A 568 22.80 9.54 0.05
CA GLY A 568 22.61 8.50 1.06
C GLY A 568 23.83 8.38 1.96
N PRO A 569 23.71 7.73 3.13
CA PRO A 569 24.80 7.61 4.09
C PRO A 569 26.00 6.82 3.55
N LEU A 570 25.74 5.89 2.63
CA LEU A 570 26.73 5.04 1.95
C LEU A 570 27.00 5.48 0.51
N CYS A 571 26.45 6.61 0.07
CA CYS A 571 26.59 7.12 -1.31
C CYS A 571 26.13 6.13 -2.40
N ARG A 572 25.16 5.27 -2.10
CA ARG A 572 24.63 4.25 -3.03
C ARG A 572 23.31 4.66 -3.71
N ALA A 573 22.77 5.83 -3.38
CA ALA A 573 21.58 6.37 -4.00
C ALA A 573 21.94 7.52 -4.96
N ARG A 574 21.17 7.68 -6.04
CA ARG A 574 21.32 8.83 -6.94
C ARG A 574 20.75 10.07 -6.29
N GLN A 575 21.40 11.21 -6.48
CA GLN A 575 20.91 12.49 -6.03
C GLN A 575 19.82 13.02 -6.98
N ILE A 576 18.56 12.90 -6.60
CA ILE A 576 17.37 13.29 -7.39
C ILE A 576 16.27 13.88 -6.50
N GLY A 577 15.28 14.54 -7.10
CA GLY A 577 14.14 15.12 -6.39
C GLY A 577 14.58 16.14 -5.34
N ALA A 578 14.03 16.06 -4.13
CA ALA A 578 14.38 17.00 -3.05
C ALA A 578 15.89 16.96 -2.71
N SER A 579 16.56 15.81 -2.84
CA SER A 579 18.01 15.71 -2.56
C SER A 579 18.88 16.43 -3.59
N ALA A 580 18.37 16.68 -4.81
CA ALA A 580 19.08 17.41 -5.86
C ALA A 580 19.27 18.91 -5.51
N VAL A 581 18.31 19.47 -4.79
CA VAL A 581 18.26 20.89 -4.41
C VAL A 581 18.59 21.14 -2.95
N CYS A 582 18.41 20.14 -2.09
CA CYS A 582 18.55 20.24 -0.65
C CYS A 582 19.46 19.12 -0.10
N ARG A 583 20.70 19.47 0.31
CA ARG A 583 21.61 18.59 1.08
C ARG A 583 21.87 19.12 2.50
N PRO A 584 21.80 18.31 3.57
CA PRO A 584 22.30 18.75 4.87
C PRO A 584 23.80 19.11 4.78
N LEU A 585 24.19 20.26 5.36
CA LEU A 585 25.57 20.75 5.38
C LEU A 585 26.47 19.86 6.27
N GLU A 586 27.62 19.43 5.76
CA GLU A 586 28.63 18.64 6.48
C GLU A 586 29.36 19.43 7.61
N GLU A 587 29.42 20.76 7.55
CA GLU A 587 30.11 21.56 8.60
C GLU A 587 29.26 21.81 9.85
N ALA A 588 27.95 21.52 9.81
CA ALA A 588 27.09 21.59 10.99
C ALA A 588 27.05 20.20 11.64
N ALA A 589 27.86 20.02 12.69
CA ALA A 589 27.82 18.88 13.58
C ALA A 589 26.38 18.37 13.78
N ILE A 590 26.14 17.14 13.30
CA ILE A 590 25.00 16.24 13.58
C ILE A 590 23.80 16.95 14.25
N GLY A 591 22.89 17.51 13.46
CA GLY A 591 21.62 18.01 13.97
C GLY A 591 20.81 18.87 13.01
N GLY A 592 19.68 18.32 12.51
CA GLY A 592 18.54 19.04 11.93
C GLY A 592 18.83 19.87 10.66
N GLY A 593 18.37 19.40 9.50
CA GLY A 593 18.70 20.00 8.21
C GLY A 593 18.29 21.47 8.02
N THR A 594 19.08 22.20 7.24
CA THR A 594 18.72 22.74 5.90
C THR A 594 20.01 23.14 5.18
N CYS A 595 19.90 23.40 3.88
CA CYS A 595 20.92 23.12 2.89
C CYS A 595 21.84 24.28 2.52
N ASP A 596 22.90 23.93 1.80
CA ASP A 596 24.09 24.68 1.39
C ASP A 596 23.96 26.21 1.19
N THR A 597 25.03 26.88 1.61
CA THR A 597 25.33 28.31 1.65
C THR A 597 25.53 29.02 0.31
N SER A 598 25.35 28.34 -0.83
CA SER A 598 25.60 28.90 -2.17
C SER A 598 24.34 29.44 -2.87
N ALA A 599 23.14 29.10 -2.39
CA ALA A 599 21.87 29.58 -2.94
C ALA A 599 21.34 30.81 -2.15
N GLY A 600 20.80 31.80 -2.86
CA GLY A 600 20.34 33.05 -2.25
C GLY A 600 19.24 32.85 -1.18
N PRO A 601 19.08 33.79 -0.22
CA PRO A 601 18.22 33.65 0.96
C PRO A 601 16.76 33.26 0.70
N SER A 602 16.23 33.52 -0.50
CA SER A 602 14.83 33.30 -0.88
C SER A 602 14.44 31.85 -1.20
N THR A 603 15.38 30.90 -1.26
CA THR A 603 15.13 29.55 -1.80
C THR A 603 15.21 28.40 -0.79
N CYS A 604 15.44 28.68 0.50
CA CYS A 604 15.40 27.67 1.57
C CYS A 604 14.65 28.20 2.81
N GLY A 605 13.99 27.30 3.55
CA GLY A 605 13.00 27.56 4.62
C GLY A 605 13.43 28.45 5.81
N TYR A 606 14.64 29.00 5.78
CA TYR A 606 15.17 29.99 6.72
C TYR A 606 14.28 31.24 6.84
N HIS A 607 13.76 31.78 5.72
CA HIS A 607 12.85 32.94 5.76
C HIS A 607 11.48 32.63 6.38
N LEU A 608 11.11 31.36 6.53
CA LEU A 608 9.84 30.93 7.10
C LEU A 608 9.92 30.64 8.61
N LYS A 609 11.06 30.90 9.28
CA LYS A 609 11.31 30.54 10.69
C LYS A 609 11.06 29.06 11.00
N ARG A 610 11.34 28.17 10.04
CA ARG A 610 11.16 26.71 10.18
C ARG A 610 12.46 26.08 10.67
N GLY A 611 12.42 25.39 11.81
CA GLY A 611 13.52 24.58 12.37
C GLY A 611 14.16 25.15 13.63
N HIS A 612 14.11 24.40 14.73
CA HIS A 612 15.07 24.54 15.83
C HIS A 612 16.23 23.57 15.57
N CYS A 613 17.47 24.01 15.77
CA CYS A 613 18.63 23.11 15.75
C CYS A 613 18.48 22.08 16.88
N VAL A 614 18.17 20.83 16.53
CA VAL A 614 18.14 19.72 17.49
C VAL A 614 19.45 18.95 17.36
N ARG A 615 20.23 18.87 18.45
CA ARG A 615 21.43 18.05 18.52
C ARG A 615 21.02 16.58 18.43
N ILE A 616 21.32 15.93 17.31
CA ILE A 616 21.10 14.49 17.16
C ILE A 616 22.36 13.80 17.70
N ILE A 617 22.27 13.22 18.90
CA ILE A 617 23.31 12.33 19.40
C ILE A 617 23.04 10.96 18.77
N ARG A 618 23.86 10.56 17.79
CA ARG A 618 23.90 9.17 17.31
C ARG A 618 24.60 8.30 18.35
N ASP A 619 23.94 8.04 19.48
CA ASP A 619 24.24 6.84 20.23
C ASP A 619 23.49 5.70 19.53
N TYR A 620 24.23 4.83 18.84
CA TYR A 620 23.73 3.54 18.31
C TYR A 620 23.28 2.57 19.43
N TYR A 621 23.17 3.08 20.66
CA TYR A 621 22.63 2.48 21.85
C TYR A 621 21.87 3.57 22.61
N ALA A 622 20.60 3.81 22.27
CA ALA A 622 19.71 4.45 23.23
C ALA A 622 19.46 3.43 24.37
N PRO A 623 19.91 3.69 25.61
CA PRO A 623 19.52 2.89 26.76
C PRO A 623 18.07 3.28 27.08
N GLY A 624 17.11 2.40 26.74
CA GLY A 624 15.71 2.62 27.12
C GLY A 624 14.66 1.81 26.37
N MET A 625 14.96 1.26 25.19
CA MET A 625 14.07 0.30 24.52
C MET A 625 14.89 -0.88 24.03
N THR A 626 15.00 -1.89 24.88
CA THR A 626 15.47 -3.20 24.49
C THR A 626 14.41 -3.83 23.58
N VAL A 627 14.73 -3.99 22.31
CA VAL A 627 14.38 -5.26 21.67
C VAL A 627 15.20 -6.28 22.43
N GLU A 628 14.61 -6.90 23.46
CA GLU A 628 15.24 -8.03 24.15
C GLU A 628 15.40 -9.14 23.13
N ASP A 629 16.58 -9.20 22.54
CA ASP A 629 17.12 -10.39 21.89
C ASP A 629 17.39 -11.37 23.04
N GLU A 630 16.47 -12.29 23.31
CA GLU A 630 16.76 -13.44 24.18
C GLU A 630 17.83 -14.29 23.47
N ARG A 631 19.10 -14.01 23.75
CA ARG A 631 20.20 -14.96 23.69
C ARG A 631 20.86 -15.08 25.05
#